data_AF-A0ABD3PIB5-F1
#
_entry.id   AF-A0ABD3PIB5-F1
#
_cell.length_a   1.000
_cell.length_b   1.000
_cell.length_c   1.000
_cell.angle_alpha   90.00
_cell.angle_beta   90.00
_cell.angle_gamma   90.00
#
_symmetry.space_group_name_H-M   'P 1'
#
loop_
_entity.id
_entity.type
_entity.pdbx_description
1 polymer ?
#
loop_
_entity_poly.entity_id
_entity_poly.type
_entity_poly.pdbx_seq_one_letter_code
_entity_poly.pdbx_strand_id
1 'polypeptide(L)'
;MNTAMLTSTLRPTARTLLRLTQRPLSTAPSQTEPSWLSSVKRISETDVFPNEYPGQNYMFNWCLNADGVTPLKKSAFRITKPLDLKVAGLELPKSSPLRVDASSERAKMPEAGSDDLPFDTFDESTQRIKDSLSLADSLFCPEGHVPGKRTGVRVITNVKALAPDLMAYLERAPRRDPESQSITCYVYGGGEEFSGYAIEEVEETKEDGSLVAVSVATVVVSGKSPKLERVVAGIELSLEGLEADAAERAEKKAAEQE
;
A
#
# COMPACT_ATOMS: atom_id res chain seq x y z
N MET A 1 8.01 60.63 -10.68
CA MET A 1 7.32 61.03 -11.91
C MET A 1 8.01 60.39 -13.09
N ASN A 2 7.45 59.30 -13.63
CA ASN A 2 7.43 59.06 -15.07
C ASN A 2 6.55 57.86 -15.39
N THR A 3 5.71 58.10 -16.38
CA THR A 3 4.59 57.33 -16.90
C THR A 3 5.10 56.38 -17.99
N ALA A 4 4.63 55.14 -18.01
CA ALA A 4 4.55 54.37 -19.25
C ALA A 4 3.43 53.32 -19.15
N MET A 5 2.33 53.59 -19.84
CA MET A 5 1.28 52.63 -20.16
C MET A 5 1.75 51.71 -21.29
N LEU A 6 1.42 50.43 -21.20
CA LEU A 6 1.26 49.57 -22.36
C LEU A 6 -0.04 48.77 -22.22
N THR A 7 -1.01 49.20 -23.00
CA THR A 7 -2.28 48.56 -23.30
C THR A 7 -2.05 47.42 -24.30
N SER A 8 -2.60 46.23 -24.02
CA SER A 8 -2.69 45.16 -25.01
C SER A 8 -4.10 44.59 -25.03
N THR A 9 -4.69 44.73 -26.22
CA THR A 9 -6.00 44.36 -26.73
C THR A 9 -6.25 42.86 -26.81
N LEU A 10 -7.43 42.37 -26.38
CA LEU A 10 -8.09 41.19 -26.96
C LEU A 10 -9.62 41.26 -26.81
N ARG A 11 -10.32 41.30 -27.95
CA ARG A 11 -11.72 40.94 -28.20
C ARG A 11 -11.84 40.67 -29.71
N PRO A 12 -12.94 40.07 -30.23
CA PRO A 12 -13.82 39.04 -29.69
C PRO A 12 -14.02 37.91 -30.75
N THR A 13 -14.75 36.82 -30.44
CA THR A 13 -15.95 36.40 -31.21
C THR A 13 -16.49 35.06 -30.72
N ALA A 14 -17.74 35.08 -30.27
CA ALA A 14 -18.59 33.93 -30.11
C ALA A 14 -19.27 33.60 -31.44
N ARG A 15 -19.30 32.32 -31.83
CA ARG A 15 -20.21 31.76 -32.83
C ARG A 15 -20.53 30.31 -32.47
N THR A 16 -21.67 30.11 -31.82
CA THR A 16 -22.29 28.79 -31.64
C THR A 16 -23.40 28.68 -32.68
N LEU A 17 -23.28 27.74 -33.61
CA LEU A 17 -24.32 27.41 -34.59
C LEU A 17 -24.88 26.02 -34.27
N LEU A 18 -26.19 26.00 -34.05
CA LEU A 18 -27.07 24.83 -34.00
C LEU A 18 -27.05 24.09 -35.34
N ARG A 19 -27.00 22.75 -35.30
CA ARG A 19 -27.57 21.91 -36.37
C ARG A 19 -28.18 20.63 -35.80
N LEU A 20 -29.51 20.63 -35.76
CA LEU A 20 -30.37 19.45 -35.80
C LEU A 20 -30.17 18.72 -37.14
N THR A 21 -29.98 17.41 -37.13
CA THR A 21 -30.43 16.51 -38.21
C THR A 21 -30.85 15.16 -37.63
N GLN A 22 -31.91 14.61 -38.22
CA GLN A 22 -32.69 13.46 -37.77
C GLN A 22 -32.16 12.11 -38.30
N ARG A 23 -32.69 11.04 -37.70
CA ARG A 23 -32.49 9.58 -37.89
C ARG A 23 -32.57 9.06 -39.36
N PRO A 24 -32.15 7.80 -39.61
CA PRO A 24 -33.16 6.73 -39.64
C PRO A 24 -32.76 5.42 -38.92
N LEU A 25 -33.81 4.69 -38.51
CA LEU A 25 -33.78 3.29 -38.06
C LEU A 25 -33.26 2.36 -39.17
N SER A 26 -32.53 1.31 -38.79
CA SER A 26 -32.39 0.10 -39.60
C SER A 26 -32.63 -1.13 -38.73
N THR A 27 -33.45 -2.03 -39.26
CA THR A 27 -34.00 -3.24 -38.62
C THR A 27 -33.47 -4.49 -39.32
N ALA A 28 -33.23 -5.53 -38.50
CA ALA A 28 -33.16 -6.97 -38.80
C ALA A 28 -31.85 -7.55 -39.39
N PRO A 29 -31.56 -8.87 -39.23
CA PRO A 29 -32.35 -9.95 -38.59
C PRO A 29 -31.63 -10.78 -37.50
N SER A 30 -32.47 -11.55 -36.80
CA SER A 30 -32.20 -12.67 -35.89
C SER A 30 -31.19 -13.70 -36.42
N GLN A 31 -30.21 -14.07 -35.59
CA GLN A 31 -29.53 -15.36 -35.68
C GLN A 31 -29.93 -16.24 -34.50
N THR A 32 -30.58 -17.34 -34.84
CA THR A 32 -31.00 -18.45 -33.99
C THR A 32 -29.80 -19.35 -33.62
N GLU A 33 -29.61 -19.51 -32.30
CA GLU A 33 -29.12 -20.72 -31.56
C GLU A 33 -27.63 -21.13 -31.70
N PRO A 34 -26.94 -21.46 -30.57
CA PRO A 34 -27.24 -22.70 -29.85
C PRO A 34 -27.46 -22.56 -28.33
N SER A 35 -28.59 -23.12 -27.90
CA SER A 35 -29.08 -23.46 -26.56
C SER A 35 -28.17 -24.35 -25.71
N TRP A 36 -26.99 -23.85 -25.32
CA TRP A 36 -26.07 -24.63 -24.45
C TRP A 36 -25.47 -23.87 -23.25
N LEU A 37 -26.06 -22.78 -22.75
CA LEU A 37 -25.53 -22.10 -21.55
C LEU A 37 -26.60 -21.49 -20.61
N SER A 38 -27.76 -22.14 -20.42
CA SER A 38 -28.69 -21.71 -19.34
C SER A 38 -28.29 -22.22 -17.95
N SER A 39 -27.23 -23.02 -17.83
CA SER A 39 -26.81 -23.64 -16.56
C SER A 39 -25.49 -23.12 -15.98
N VAL A 40 -24.88 -22.09 -16.57
CA VAL A 40 -23.80 -21.35 -15.91
C VAL A 40 -24.43 -20.20 -15.13
N LYS A 41 -24.93 -20.51 -13.93
CA LYS A 41 -25.14 -19.50 -12.90
C LYS A 41 -23.75 -18.92 -12.62
N ARG A 42 -23.41 -17.76 -13.18
CA ARG A 42 -22.24 -17.00 -12.72
C ARG A 42 -22.51 -16.65 -11.27
N ILE A 43 -22.01 -17.48 -10.37
CA ILE A 43 -21.92 -17.17 -8.95
C ILE A 43 -20.86 -16.07 -8.86
N SER A 44 -21.30 -14.82 -8.90
CA SER A 44 -20.58 -13.69 -8.32
C SER A 44 -21.52 -12.48 -8.29
N GLU A 45 -22.67 -12.61 -7.62
CA GLU A 45 -23.16 -11.45 -6.89
C GLU A 45 -22.13 -11.23 -5.79
N THR A 46 -21.12 -10.40 -6.07
CA THR A 46 -20.36 -9.77 -5.01
C THR A 46 -21.39 -8.92 -4.27
N ASP A 47 -21.73 -9.32 -3.05
CA ASP A 47 -22.38 -8.45 -2.07
C ASP A 47 -21.43 -7.27 -1.82
N VAL A 48 -21.50 -6.28 -2.70
CA VAL A 48 -20.79 -5.02 -2.52
C VAL A 48 -21.57 -4.33 -1.42
N PHE A 49 -20.96 -4.20 -0.24
CA PHE A 49 -21.56 -3.45 0.86
C PHE A 49 -22.00 -2.07 0.35
N PRO A 50 -23.16 -1.57 0.78
CA PRO A 50 -23.67 -0.30 0.30
C PRO A 50 -22.63 0.80 0.54
N ASN A 51 -22.23 1.47 -0.55
CA ASN A 51 -21.21 2.52 -0.63
C ASN A 51 -19.73 2.11 -0.70
N GLU A 52 -19.38 0.85 -1.00
CA GLU A 52 -17.99 0.57 -1.40
C GLU A 52 -17.67 1.15 -2.79
N TYR A 53 -16.55 1.85 -2.87
CA TYR A 53 -15.94 2.29 -4.12
C TYR A 53 -14.42 2.20 -4.00
N PRO A 54 -13.65 2.33 -5.10
CA PRO A 54 -12.20 2.25 -5.00
C PRO A 54 -11.64 3.26 -3.99
N GLY A 55 -10.89 2.77 -3.01
CA GLY A 55 -10.41 3.57 -1.89
C GLY A 55 -11.29 3.50 -0.63
N GLN A 56 -12.47 2.89 -0.70
CA GLN A 56 -13.37 2.65 0.43
C GLN A 56 -13.82 1.19 0.41
N ASN A 57 -12.89 0.29 0.72
CA ASN A 57 -13.18 -1.11 0.91
C ASN A 57 -13.21 -1.40 2.42
N TYR A 58 -14.34 -1.89 2.92
CA TYR A 58 -14.58 -2.05 4.35
C TYR A 58 -13.60 -3.03 4.99
N MET A 59 -13.40 -4.17 4.34
CA MET A 59 -12.49 -5.22 4.81
C MET A 59 -11.05 -4.71 4.90
N PHE A 60 -10.58 -4.00 3.88
CA PHE A 60 -9.24 -3.41 3.90
C PHE A 60 -9.10 -2.30 4.96
N ASN A 61 -10.10 -1.45 5.14
CA ASN A 61 -10.08 -0.43 6.18
C ASN A 61 -10.02 -1.04 7.59
N TRP A 62 -10.65 -2.20 7.81
CA TRP A 62 -10.52 -2.94 9.06
C TRP A 62 -9.10 -3.45 9.29
N CYS A 63 -8.45 -3.97 8.25
CA CYS A 63 -7.06 -4.41 8.34
C CYS A 63 -6.13 -3.23 8.66
N LEU A 64 -6.33 -2.07 8.04
CA LEU A 64 -5.56 -0.88 8.38
C LEU A 64 -5.78 -0.43 9.83
N ASN A 65 -7.00 -0.55 10.34
CA ASN A 65 -7.27 -0.24 11.74
C ASN A 65 -6.55 -1.22 12.69
N ALA A 66 -6.45 -2.51 12.32
CA ALA A 66 -5.62 -3.46 13.06
C ALA A 66 -4.13 -3.08 13.02
N ASP A 67 -3.65 -2.48 11.92
CA ASP A 67 -2.32 -1.86 11.82
C ASP A 67 -2.21 -0.50 12.57
N GLY A 68 -3.26 -0.07 13.26
CA GLY A 68 -3.31 1.20 13.99
C GLY A 68 -3.45 2.45 13.11
N VAL A 69 -3.87 2.30 11.84
CA VAL A 69 -4.14 3.40 10.91
C VAL A 69 -5.62 3.41 10.54
N THR A 70 -6.35 4.46 10.93
CA THR A 70 -7.77 4.61 10.58
C THR A 70 -7.93 5.66 9.47
N PRO A 71 -8.28 5.29 8.23
CA PRO A 71 -8.46 6.26 7.15
C PRO A 71 -9.71 7.14 7.41
N LEU A 72 -9.53 8.37 7.90
CA LEU A 72 -10.67 9.22 8.29
C LEU A 72 -11.26 10.06 7.15
N LYS A 73 -10.43 10.51 6.20
CA LYS A 73 -10.83 11.64 5.35
C LYS A 73 -11.36 11.28 3.98
N LYS A 74 -10.77 10.38 3.18
CA LYS A 74 -11.33 10.07 1.83
C LYS A 74 -11.09 8.66 1.30
N SER A 75 -9.85 8.16 1.26
CA SER A 75 -9.56 6.92 0.52
C SER A 75 -8.29 6.20 0.95
N ALA A 76 -8.35 4.88 1.10
CA ALA A 76 -7.21 3.99 1.23
C ALA A 76 -7.21 2.95 0.09
N PHE A 77 -6.20 3.01 -0.76
CA PHE A 77 -6.07 2.16 -1.94
C PHE A 77 -5.14 0.98 -1.63
N ARG A 78 -5.70 -0.23 -1.56
CA ARG A 78 -4.92 -1.47 -1.58
C ARG A 78 -4.36 -1.71 -2.98
N ILE A 79 -3.04 -1.78 -3.13
CA ILE A 79 -2.34 -1.87 -4.42
C ILE A 79 -1.59 -3.20 -4.47
N THR A 80 -2.15 -4.18 -5.17
CA THR A 80 -1.58 -5.54 -5.33
C THR A 80 -1.22 -5.88 -6.77
N LYS A 81 -1.66 -5.05 -7.72
CA LYS A 81 -1.42 -5.22 -9.16
C LYS A 81 -1.32 -3.86 -9.86
N PRO A 82 -0.70 -3.82 -11.06
CA PRO A 82 -0.61 -2.60 -11.87
C PRO A 82 -1.96 -1.93 -12.18
N LEU A 83 -3.05 -2.70 -12.26
CA LEU A 83 -4.38 -2.13 -12.49
C LEU A 83 -4.87 -1.28 -11.29
N ASP A 84 -4.48 -1.64 -10.06
CA ASP A 84 -4.88 -0.91 -8.86
C ASP A 84 -4.23 0.49 -8.83
N LEU A 85 -3.02 0.64 -9.38
CA LEU A 85 -2.37 1.95 -9.56
C LEU A 85 -3.24 2.87 -10.42
N LYS A 86 -3.76 2.37 -11.55
CA LYS A 86 -4.63 3.15 -12.43
C LYS A 86 -5.93 3.55 -11.73
N VAL A 87 -6.49 2.63 -10.94
CA VAL A 87 -7.70 2.88 -10.14
C VAL A 87 -7.44 3.95 -9.07
N ALA A 88 -6.25 3.98 -8.49
CA ALA A 88 -5.80 5.00 -7.55
C ALA A 88 -5.38 6.33 -8.24
N GLY A 89 -5.47 6.43 -9.57
CA GLY A 89 -5.04 7.60 -10.33
C GLY A 89 -3.52 7.80 -10.35
N LEU A 90 -2.75 6.73 -10.17
CA LEU A 90 -1.30 6.72 -10.19
C LEU A 90 -0.75 6.22 -11.54
N GLU A 91 0.47 6.66 -11.84
CA GLU A 91 1.22 6.18 -13.01
C GLU A 91 1.70 4.75 -12.79
N LEU A 92 1.89 4.02 -13.89
CA LEU A 92 2.53 2.70 -13.85
C LEU A 92 4.05 2.87 -13.67
N PRO A 93 4.72 1.93 -12.97
CA PRO A 93 6.16 1.96 -12.87
C PRO A 93 6.82 1.80 -14.25
N LYS A 94 8.00 2.41 -14.41
CA LYS A 94 8.75 2.39 -15.67
C LYS A 94 9.40 1.02 -15.95
N SER A 95 9.73 0.28 -14.89
CA SER A 95 10.35 -1.05 -14.95
C SER A 95 9.74 -1.97 -13.88
N SER A 96 9.65 -3.27 -14.17
CA SER A 96 9.24 -4.30 -13.21
C SER A 96 9.87 -5.64 -13.61
N PRO A 97 10.62 -6.32 -12.74
CA PRO A 97 10.92 -5.95 -11.35
C PRO A 97 11.87 -4.75 -11.25
N LEU A 98 11.66 -3.90 -10.24
CA LEU A 98 12.57 -2.81 -9.90
C LEU A 98 13.66 -3.33 -8.96
N ARG A 99 14.93 -3.14 -9.34
CA ARG A 99 16.07 -3.42 -8.46
C ARG A 99 16.51 -2.13 -7.78
N VAL A 100 16.58 -2.17 -6.45
CA VAL A 100 16.96 -1.03 -5.62
C VAL A 100 18.21 -1.43 -4.85
N ASP A 101 19.27 -0.63 -4.92
CA ASP A 101 20.45 -0.80 -4.08
C ASP A 101 20.26 0.04 -2.81
N ALA A 102 19.86 -0.64 -1.73
CA ALA A 102 19.56 -0.02 -0.44
C ALA A 102 20.77 0.00 0.52
N SER A 103 21.93 -0.51 0.11
CA SER A 103 23.11 -0.71 0.96
C SER A 103 23.52 0.54 1.74
N SER A 104 23.50 1.70 1.08
CA SER A 104 23.90 2.99 1.68
C SER A 104 22.90 3.55 2.72
N GLU A 105 21.66 3.07 2.75
CA GLU A 105 20.63 3.52 3.66
C GLU A 105 20.44 2.59 4.87
N ARG A 106 20.99 1.37 4.83
CA ARG A 106 20.93 0.41 5.94
C ARG A 106 21.50 0.95 7.25
N ALA A 107 22.61 1.69 7.18
CA ALA A 107 23.23 2.32 8.35
C ALA A 107 22.39 3.46 8.97
N LYS A 108 21.30 3.88 8.33
CA LYS A 108 20.39 4.93 8.82
C LYS A 108 19.06 4.36 9.31
N MET A 109 18.98 3.04 9.41
CA MET A 109 17.79 2.30 9.80
C MET A 109 18.11 1.47 11.05
N PRO A 110 18.30 2.12 12.22
CA PRO A 110 18.58 1.40 13.45
C PRO A 110 17.38 0.56 13.88
N GLU A 111 17.67 -0.54 14.56
CA GLU A 111 16.67 -1.40 15.19
C GLU A 111 16.26 -0.80 16.54
N ALA A 112 14.96 -0.81 16.85
CA ALA A 112 14.46 -0.40 18.15
C ALA A 112 15.02 -1.33 19.25
N GLY A 113 15.50 -0.73 20.34
CA GLY A 113 16.20 -1.44 21.41
C GLY A 113 17.71 -1.54 21.23
N SER A 114 18.26 -1.09 20.10
CA SER A 114 19.71 -0.92 19.92
C SER A 114 20.23 0.32 20.64
N ASP A 115 21.56 0.43 20.75
CA ASP A 115 22.23 1.61 21.31
C ASP A 115 21.87 2.92 20.59
N ASP A 116 21.48 2.83 19.31
CA ASP A 116 21.16 3.97 18.46
C ASP A 116 19.68 4.40 18.54
N LEU A 117 18.77 3.54 19.00
CA LEU A 117 17.32 3.79 19.01
C LEU A 117 16.60 3.11 20.17
N PRO A 118 16.28 3.85 21.25
CA PRO A 118 15.46 3.33 22.36
C PRO A 118 14.03 2.98 21.93
N PHE A 119 13.45 1.94 22.53
CA PHE A 119 12.06 1.52 22.28
C PHE A 119 11.06 2.66 22.46
N ASP A 120 11.12 3.40 23.57
CA ASP A 120 10.19 4.51 23.84
C ASP A 120 10.18 5.56 22.72
N THR A 121 11.36 5.88 22.16
CA THR A 121 11.47 6.84 21.04
C THR A 121 10.87 6.29 19.75
N PHE A 122 11.07 5.00 19.49
CA PHE A 122 10.48 4.33 18.34
C PHE A 122 8.95 4.26 18.46
N ASP A 123 8.41 3.90 19.62
CA ASP A 123 6.98 3.78 19.87
C ASP A 123 6.26 5.13 19.75
N GLU A 124 6.83 6.18 20.36
CA GLU A 124 6.30 7.55 20.24
C GLU A 124 6.28 8.03 18.78
N SER A 125 7.37 7.77 18.04
CA SER A 125 7.47 8.14 16.63
C SER A 125 6.49 7.34 15.76
N THR A 126 6.37 6.04 16.02
CA THR A 126 5.43 5.13 15.33
C THR A 126 3.99 5.58 15.54
N GLN A 127 3.59 5.86 16.78
CA GLN A 127 2.24 6.31 17.10
C GLN A 127 1.94 7.66 16.42
N ARG A 128 2.85 8.62 16.50
CA ARG A 128 2.70 9.94 15.85
C ARG A 128 2.54 9.81 14.33
N ILE A 129 3.26 8.89 13.71
CA ILE A 129 3.19 8.64 12.28
C ILE A 129 1.87 7.94 11.91
N LYS A 130 1.43 6.95 12.68
CA LYS A 130 0.11 6.30 12.50
C LYS A 130 -1.04 7.30 12.59
N ASP A 131 -1.00 8.21 13.56
CA ASP A 131 -1.98 9.29 13.70
C ASP A 131 -1.96 10.23 12.49
N SER A 132 -0.76 10.60 12.02
CA SER A 132 -0.59 11.47 10.86
C SER A 132 -1.07 10.82 9.56
N LEU A 133 -0.82 9.52 9.37
CA LEU A 133 -1.35 8.73 8.27
C LEU A 133 -2.88 8.63 8.33
N SER A 134 -3.46 8.45 9.51
CA SER A 134 -4.92 8.41 9.72
C SER A 134 -5.61 9.72 9.31
N LEU A 135 -4.90 10.84 9.46
CA LEU A 135 -5.37 12.18 9.08
C LEU A 135 -5.09 12.55 7.61
N ALA A 136 -4.35 11.74 6.86
CA ALA A 136 -4.01 12.00 5.47
C ALA A 136 -5.26 11.95 4.55
N ASP A 137 -5.23 12.74 3.47
CA ASP A 137 -6.32 12.76 2.50
C ASP A 137 -6.45 11.44 1.72
N SER A 138 -5.33 10.77 1.45
CA SER A 138 -5.31 9.51 0.72
C SER A 138 -4.15 8.65 1.18
N LEU A 139 -4.42 7.36 1.31
CA LEU A 139 -3.43 6.33 1.61
C LEU A 139 -3.27 5.40 0.40
N PHE A 140 -2.03 5.07 0.09
CA PHE A 140 -1.62 4.14 -0.95
C PHE A 140 -0.93 2.99 -0.24
N CYS A 141 -1.44 1.78 -0.47
CA CYS A 141 -1.00 0.62 0.26
C CYS A 141 -0.47 -0.48 -0.68
N PRO A 142 0.75 -0.33 -1.23
CA PRO A 142 1.43 -1.41 -1.93
C PRO A 142 1.56 -2.65 -1.03
N GLU A 143 1.13 -3.79 -1.55
CA GLU A 143 1.25 -5.09 -0.89
C GLU A 143 1.87 -6.12 -1.83
N GLY A 144 2.71 -6.99 -1.26
CA GLY A 144 3.39 -8.04 -2.00
C GLY A 144 4.29 -8.88 -1.10
N HIS A 145 5.22 -9.61 -1.69
CA HIS A 145 6.27 -10.30 -0.96
C HIS A 145 7.62 -9.60 -1.14
N VAL A 146 8.53 -9.79 -0.18
CA VAL A 146 9.94 -9.42 -0.36
C VAL A 146 10.54 -10.21 -1.53
N PRO A 147 11.35 -9.59 -2.43
CA PRO A 147 11.96 -10.30 -3.55
C PRO A 147 12.71 -11.58 -3.17
N GLY A 148 12.45 -12.67 -3.90
CA GLY A 148 13.02 -13.99 -3.65
C GLY A 148 12.47 -14.73 -2.43
N LYS A 149 11.50 -14.16 -1.72
CA LYS A 149 10.94 -14.69 -0.48
C LYS A 149 9.41 -14.68 -0.52
N ARG A 150 8.78 -15.36 0.44
CA ARG A 150 7.31 -15.39 0.58
C ARG A 150 6.81 -14.56 1.77
N THR A 151 7.69 -13.78 2.38
CA THR A 151 7.35 -12.91 3.51
C THR A 151 6.50 -11.75 3.02
N GLY A 152 5.29 -11.64 3.57
CA GLY A 152 4.32 -10.61 3.21
C GLY A 152 4.72 -9.23 3.71
N VAL A 153 4.55 -8.22 2.86
CA VAL A 153 4.83 -6.82 3.16
C VAL A 153 3.61 -5.97 2.82
N ARG A 154 3.20 -5.12 3.76
CA ARG A 154 2.27 -4.00 3.52
C ARG A 154 2.99 -2.70 3.77
N VAL A 155 3.04 -1.83 2.77
CA VAL A 155 3.51 -0.46 2.95
C VAL A 155 2.31 0.46 3.03
N ILE A 156 2.15 1.26 4.09
CA ILE A 156 1.09 2.24 4.26
C ILE A 156 1.70 3.64 4.07
N THR A 157 1.33 4.34 2.99
CA THR A 157 1.90 5.65 2.69
C THR A 157 0.91 6.68 2.19
N ASN A 158 1.12 7.95 2.54
CA ASN A 158 0.45 9.09 1.90
C ASN A 158 1.23 9.64 0.67
N VAL A 159 2.40 9.07 0.35
CA VAL A 159 3.29 9.55 -0.70
C VAL A 159 2.97 8.88 -2.04
N LYS A 160 2.18 9.57 -2.86
CA LYS A 160 1.77 9.11 -4.21
C LYS A 160 2.93 8.64 -5.09
N ALA A 161 4.07 9.33 -5.03
CA ALA A 161 5.22 9.07 -5.88
C ALA A 161 5.93 7.74 -5.57
N LEU A 162 5.83 7.22 -4.35
CA LEU A 162 6.52 5.99 -3.95
C LEU A 162 5.73 4.72 -4.31
N ALA A 163 4.40 4.80 -4.35
CA ALA A 163 3.55 3.63 -4.50
C ALA A 163 3.80 2.81 -5.79
N PRO A 164 4.02 3.43 -6.98
CA PRO A 164 4.34 2.67 -8.19
C PRO A 164 5.67 1.91 -8.09
N ASP A 165 6.71 2.56 -7.55
CA ASP A 165 8.04 1.97 -7.45
C ASP A 165 8.10 0.88 -6.38
N LEU A 166 7.39 1.05 -5.25
CA LEU A 166 7.22 0.01 -4.25
C LEU A 166 6.48 -1.21 -4.81
N MET A 167 5.42 -1.01 -5.60
CA MET A 167 4.73 -2.11 -6.29
C MET A 167 5.64 -2.82 -7.28
N ALA A 168 6.53 -2.08 -7.96
CA ALA A 168 7.50 -2.66 -8.87
C ALA A 168 8.64 -3.43 -8.19
N TYR A 169 9.00 -3.02 -6.97
CA TYR A 169 10.00 -3.68 -6.14
C TYR A 169 9.45 -4.98 -5.53
N LEU A 170 8.25 -4.93 -4.94
CA LEU A 170 7.65 -6.10 -4.28
C LEU A 170 7.25 -7.17 -5.29
N GLU A 171 7.43 -8.43 -4.91
CA GLU A 171 6.89 -9.55 -5.67
C GLU A 171 5.39 -9.65 -5.50
N ARG A 172 4.71 -10.08 -6.56
CA ARG A 172 3.25 -10.20 -6.53
C ARG A 172 2.82 -11.33 -5.60
N ALA A 173 2.09 -10.99 -4.54
CA ALA A 173 1.42 -11.97 -3.68
C ALA A 173 0.13 -12.52 -4.35
N PRO A 174 -0.26 -13.78 -4.06
CA PRO A 174 -1.57 -14.30 -4.45
C PRO A 174 -2.69 -13.40 -3.93
N ARG A 175 -3.75 -13.23 -4.72
CA ARG A 175 -4.90 -12.44 -4.30
C ARG A 175 -5.65 -13.19 -3.20
N ARG A 176 -5.48 -12.75 -1.96
CA ARG A 176 -6.23 -13.17 -0.78
C ARG A 176 -6.96 -11.97 -0.18
N ASP A 177 -7.88 -12.25 0.73
CA ASP A 177 -8.47 -11.21 1.56
C ASP A 177 -7.35 -10.48 2.32
N PRO A 178 -7.51 -9.19 2.62
CA PRO A 178 -6.47 -8.46 3.34
C PRO A 178 -6.37 -9.07 4.74
N GLU A 179 -5.18 -9.51 5.10
CA GLU A 179 -4.82 -10.10 6.39
C GLU A 179 -3.65 -9.32 6.98
N SER A 180 -3.24 -9.64 8.20
CA SER A 180 -1.97 -9.17 8.76
C SER A 180 -0.82 -9.56 7.83
N GLN A 181 0.19 -8.71 7.74
CA GLN A 181 1.42 -9.01 7.00
C GLN A 181 2.57 -9.16 7.99
N SER A 182 3.55 -9.99 7.64
CA SER A 182 4.74 -10.20 8.48
C SER A 182 5.56 -8.93 8.65
N ILE A 183 5.56 -8.05 7.64
CA ILE A 183 6.24 -6.75 7.68
C ILE A 183 5.22 -5.66 7.35
N THR A 184 5.04 -4.70 8.26
CA THR A 184 4.22 -3.50 8.03
C THR A 184 5.10 -2.26 8.04
N CYS A 185 5.10 -1.50 6.95
CA CYS A 185 5.89 -0.29 6.80
C CYS A 185 5.02 0.97 6.83
N TYR A 186 5.22 1.86 7.79
CA TYR A 186 4.57 3.16 7.87
C TYR A 186 5.46 4.23 7.24
N VAL A 187 5.08 4.73 6.07
CA VAL A 187 5.88 5.70 5.29
C VAL A 187 5.13 7.02 5.17
N TYR A 188 5.53 8.01 5.94
CA TYR A 188 4.86 9.30 5.99
C TYR A 188 5.66 10.42 5.31
N GLY A 189 5.08 11.00 4.26
CA GLY A 189 5.56 12.23 3.64
C GLY A 189 5.03 13.45 4.37
N GLY A 190 5.90 14.07 5.15
CA GLY A 190 5.61 15.20 6.03
C GLY A 190 6.29 15.03 7.39
N GLY A 191 6.41 16.12 8.15
CA GLY A 191 6.95 16.08 9.51
C GLY A 191 8.48 15.99 9.59
N GLU A 192 8.95 15.54 10.74
CA GLU A 192 10.37 15.38 11.08
C GLU A 192 10.95 14.12 10.43
N GLU A 193 12.24 14.17 10.12
CA GLU A 193 12.97 13.01 9.58
C GLU A 193 13.13 11.96 10.68
N PHE A 194 12.62 10.75 10.43
CA PHE A 194 12.77 9.61 11.32
C PHE A 194 12.85 8.33 10.50
N SER A 195 13.68 7.40 10.93
CA SER A 195 13.69 6.05 10.37
C SER A 195 14.16 5.04 11.40
N GLY A 196 13.47 3.91 11.46
CA GLY A 196 13.83 2.77 12.30
C GLY A 196 12.96 1.57 11.97
N TYR A 197 13.31 0.42 12.53
CA TYR A 197 12.50 -0.77 12.47
C TYR A 197 12.50 -1.51 13.81
N ALA A 198 11.51 -2.34 14.05
CA ALA A 198 11.41 -3.19 15.23
C ALA A 198 10.92 -4.58 14.85
N ILE A 199 11.41 -5.60 15.55
CA ILE A 199 10.91 -6.96 15.50
C ILE A 199 10.19 -7.23 16.82
N GLU A 200 8.92 -7.62 16.74
CA GLU A 200 8.06 -7.85 17.89
C GLU A 200 7.49 -9.27 17.82
N GLU A 201 7.38 -9.93 18.98
CA GLU A 201 6.65 -11.19 19.09
C GLU A 201 5.18 -10.91 19.42
N VAL A 202 4.28 -11.45 18.61
CA VAL A 202 2.83 -11.32 18.79
C VAL A 202 2.20 -12.70 18.90
N GLU A 203 1.23 -12.86 19.79
CA GLU A 203 0.46 -14.09 19.89
C GLU A 203 -0.67 -14.11 18.84
N GLU A 204 -0.58 -15.03 17.89
CA GLU A 204 -1.64 -15.29 16.92
C GLU A 204 -2.48 -16.49 17.35
N THR A 205 -3.80 -16.37 17.23
CA THR A 205 -4.72 -17.50 17.44
C THR A 205 -4.85 -18.29 16.14
N LYS A 206 -4.47 -19.57 16.16
CA LYS A 206 -4.66 -20.49 15.04
C LYS A 206 -6.12 -20.90 14.88
N GLU A 207 -6.44 -21.52 13.73
CA GLU A 207 -7.78 -22.05 13.44
C GLU A 207 -8.28 -23.09 14.47
N ASP A 208 -7.35 -23.76 15.16
CA ASP A 208 -7.65 -24.73 16.23
C ASP A 208 -7.88 -24.08 17.61
N GLY A 209 -7.79 -22.74 17.69
CA GLY A 209 -7.90 -21.96 18.93
C GLY A 209 -6.63 -21.91 19.78
N SER A 210 -5.52 -22.49 19.33
CA SER A 210 -4.24 -22.39 20.04
C SER A 210 -3.56 -21.04 19.79
N LEU A 211 -2.86 -20.53 20.81
CA LEU A 211 -2.04 -19.33 20.70
C LEU A 211 -0.61 -19.71 20.29
N VAL A 212 -0.09 -19.05 19.28
CA VAL A 212 1.28 -19.24 18.80
C VAL A 212 1.98 -17.89 18.70
N ALA A 213 3.13 -17.78 19.35
CA ALA A 213 4.02 -16.63 19.17
C ALA A 213 4.56 -16.62 17.74
N VAL A 214 4.30 -15.52 17.04
CA VAL A 214 4.74 -15.22 15.68
C VAL A 214 5.45 -13.88 15.71
N SER A 215 6.62 -13.80 15.08
CA SER A 215 7.35 -12.54 14.96
C SER A 215 6.82 -11.74 13.80
N VAL A 216 6.62 -10.45 14.05
CA VAL A 216 6.23 -9.46 13.06
C VAL A 216 7.22 -8.31 13.10
N ALA A 217 7.36 -7.62 11.97
CA ALA A 217 8.25 -6.48 11.87
C ALA A 217 7.49 -5.20 11.55
N THR A 218 7.86 -4.13 12.24
CA THR A 218 7.37 -2.79 11.97
C THR A 218 8.51 -1.94 11.42
N VAL A 219 8.30 -1.32 10.26
CA VAL A 219 9.24 -0.36 9.66
C VAL A 219 8.61 1.02 9.67
N VAL A 220 9.37 2.04 10.05
CA VAL A 220 8.87 3.42 10.11
C VAL A 220 9.82 4.32 9.35
N VAL A 221 9.28 5.11 8.41
CA VAL A 221 10.03 6.12 7.68
C VAL A 221 9.19 7.38 7.57
N SER A 222 9.65 8.48 8.17
CA SER A 222 9.06 9.81 7.97
C SER A 222 10.09 10.82 7.49
N GLY A 223 9.59 11.84 6.81
CA GLY A 223 10.41 12.92 6.33
C GLY A 223 9.68 13.75 5.29
N LYS A 224 10.26 14.87 4.88
CA LYS A 224 9.65 15.74 3.87
C LYS A 224 9.53 15.04 2.52
N SER A 225 10.47 14.15 2.21
CA SER A 225 10.50 13.36 0.99
C SER A 225 11.16 12.01 1.26
N PRO A 226 10.41 11.05 1.82
CA PRO A 226 10.93 9.72 2.14
C PRO A 226 11.52 9.06 0.88
N LYS A 227 12.68 8.43 1.05
CA LYS A 227 13.42 7.80 -0.05
C LYS A 227 13.01 6.34 -0.20
N LEU A 228 12.88 5.87 -1.44
CA LEU A 228 12.56 4.47 -1.75
C LEU A 228 13.63 3.53 -1.16
N GLU A 229 14.90 3.88 -1.33
CA GLU A 229 16.05 3.10 -0.86
C GLU A 229 16.01 2.89 0.66
N ARG A 230 15.52 3.89 1.41
CA ARG A 230 15.39 3.80 2.85
C ARG A 230 14.24 2.87 3.26
N VAL A 231 13.11 2.92 2.57
CA VAL A 231 11.99 1.99 2.80
C VAL A 231 12.43 0.55 2.49
N VAL A 232 13.13 0.35 1.38
CA VAL A 232 13.68 -0.97 1.00
C VAL A 232 14.69 -1.47 2.02
N ALA A 233 15.61 -0.62 2.50
CA ALA A 233 16.54 -0.98 3.57
C ALA A 233 15.83 -1.50 4.82
N GLY A 234 14.75 -0.82 5.24
CA GLY A 234 13.95 -1.27 6.38
C GLY A 234 13.25 -2.61 6.15
N ILE A 235 12.72 -2.86 4.95
CA ILE A 235 12.11 -4.15 4.58
C ILE A 235 13.14 -5.27 4.62
N GLU A 236 14.32 -5.06 4.04
CA GLU A 236 15.40 -6.07 4.00
C GLU A 236 15.93 -6.38 5.40
N LEU A 237 16.21 -5.36 6.22
CA LEU A 237 16.64 -5.54 7.61
C LEU A 237 15.58 -6.25 8.46
N SER A 238 14.31 -5.90 8.27
CA SER A 238 13.20 -6.57 8.95
C SER A 238 13.11 -8.05 8.58
N LEU A 239 13.28 -8.38 7.30
CA LEU A 239 13.29 -9.77 6.86
C LEU A 239 14.44 -10.55 7.51
N GLU A 240 15.64 -9.97 7.55
CA GLU A 240 16.81 -10.59 8.20
C GLU A 240 16.56 -10.83 9.69
N GLY A 241 15.97 -9.85 10.40
CA GLY A 241 15.59 -9.97 11.80
C GLY A 241 14.56 -11.08 12.05
N LEU A 242 13.51 -11.15 11.22
CA LEU A 242 12.51 -12.22 11.28
C LEU A 242 13.10 -13.61 11.03
N GLU A 243 14.04 -13.74 10.08
CA GLU A 243 14.72 -15.01 9.79
C GLU A 243 15.65 -15.44 10.93
N ALA A 244 16.37 -14.49 11.54
CA ALA A 244 17.23 -14.75 12.68
C ALA A 244 16.44 -15.22 13.90
N ASP A 245 15.35 -14.54 14.23
CA ASP A 245 14.47 -14.90 15.34
C ASP A 245 13.77 -16.26 15.12
N ALA A 246 13.34 -16.55 13.88
CA ALA A 246 12.79 -17.85 13.53
C ALA A 246 13.82 -19.00 13.74
N ALA A 247 15.09 -18.75 13.39
CA ALA A 247 16.17 -19.72 13.59
C ALA A 247 16.44 -19.95 15.09
N GLU A 248 16.57 -18.89 15.89
CA GLU A 248 16.77 -18.99 17.34
C GLU A 248 15.66 -19.78 18.02
N ARG A 249 14.41 -19.54 17.62
CA ARG A 249 13.25 -20.28 18.16
C ARG A 249 13.27 -21.75 17.77
N ALA A 250 13.71 -22.08 16.56
CA ALA A 250 13.84 -23.46 16.12
C ALA A 250 14.90 -24.21 16.94
N GLU A 251 16.01 -23.55 17.26
CA GLU A 251 17.07 -24.09 18.12
C GLU A 251 16.59 -24.30 19.56
N LYS A 252 15.91 -23.32 20.16
CA LYS A 252 15.33 -23.43 21.50
C LYS A 252 14.35 -24.61 21.61
N LYS A 253 13.44 -24.75 20.63
CA LYS A 253 12.47 -25.86 20.58
C LYS A 253 13.14 -27.22 20.41
N ALA A 254 14.25 -27.30 19.67
CA ALA A 254 15.00 -28.53 19.52
C ALA A 254 15.68 -28.94 20.83
N ALA A 255 16.29 -27.98 21.54
CA ALA A 255 16.95 -28.21 22.82
C ALA A 255 15.98 -28.61 23.95
N GLU A 256 14.74 -28.12 23.94
CA GLU A 256 13.72 -28.50 24.93
C GLU A 256 13.13 -29.91 24.72
N GLN A 257 13.38 -30.52 23.56
CA GLN A 257 12.89 -31.85 23.20
C GLN A 257 13.93 -32.98 23.39
N GLU A 258 15.18 -32.62 23.72
CA GLU A 258 16.26 -33.55 24.09
C GLU A 258 16.31 -33.82 25.60
#